data_AF-A0A847JRD3-F1
#
_entry.id   AF-A0A847JRD3-F1
#
_cell.length_a   1.000
_cell.length_b   1.000
_cell.length_c   1.000
_cell.angle_alpha   90.00
_cell.angle_beta   90.00
_cell.angle_gamma   90.00
#
_symmetry.space_group_name_H-M   'P 1'
#
loop_
_entity.id
_entity.type
_entity.pdbx_description
1 polymer ?
#
loop_
_entity_poly.entity_id
_entity_poly.type
_entity_poly.pdbx_seq_one_letter_code
_entity_poly.pdbx_strand_id
1 'polypeptide(L)'
;MGLYPHSRGHSRAGYGFATPGTADFRLDSVVAAPAPYEERRITRWDRDDARQSLRDQVLTHLASPYAVLVLDESAFVKANGRFVGAHRGTDGGGVSHHLQTGVFLAYAGPKGNGYLDRELFLPRPWIERSDLRLSSGVPDGIAYSTRPQMARRMLERAFEHQIPHRFVAGSITFGADRDLRAWLEERREAYVLAVPADMALLVDGAYRSAEELAASLSHHTRASEGPEGWMGMRLPSGGGSRTGMQAGGRGDWQRWIVAECKPRGAEPSDRFLAFVRPGTLLDDVVDAIKASRRIRDGMSEARRTVGLDRFTGKSWEAWYRHMTVTLMAHTVLGLAREQLAAGSDPLRSRFDGDGYD
;
A
#
# COMPACT_ATOMS: atom_id res chain seq x y z
N MET A 1 13.08 -65.40 8.90
CA MET A 1 13.97 -64.32 8.44
C MET A 1 14.20 -64.56 6.95
N GLY A 2 13.70 -63.68 6.09
CA GLY A 2 13.89 -63.76 4.64
C GLY A 2 12.62 -63.85 3.79
N LEU A 3 12.33 -62.73 3.12
CA LEU A 3 11.83 -62.60 1.74
C LEU A 3 10.30 -62.68 1.47
N TYR A 4 9.80 -61.55 0.93
CA TYR A 4 8.48 -61.27 0.34
C TYR A 4 8.06 -62.28 -0.74
N PRO A 5 6.74 -62.36 -1.04
CA PRO A 5 6.33 -61.99 -2.41
C PRO A 5 4.97 -61.29 -2.56
N HIS A 6 4.85 -60.66 -3.73
CA HIS A 6 3.71 -60.04 -4.42
C HIS A 6 2.32 -60.68 -4.29
N SER A 7 1.25 -59.87 -4.44
CA SER A 7 0.34 -59.98 -5.62
C SER A 7 -0.80 -58.93 -5.70
N ARG A 8 -0.91 -58.36 -6.90
CA ARG A 8 -2.09 -58.07 -7.76
C ARG A 8 -3.32 -57.34 -7.20
N GLY A 9 -3.68 -56.25 -7.90
CA GLY A 9 -4.89 -55.46 -7.70
C GLY A 9 -6.16 -56.04 -8.36
N HIS A 10 -7.27 -55.31 -8.18
CA HIS A 10 -8.53 -55.44 -8.91
C HIS A 10 -9.13 -54.05 -9.17
N SER A 11 -9.87 -53.94 -10.27
CA SER A 11 -10.34 -52.72 -10.92
C SER A 11 -11.80 -52.38 -10.58
N ARG A 12 -12.13 -51.09 -10.71
CA ARG A 12 -13.42 -50.46 -11.09
C ARG A 12 -14.68 -50.71 -10.22
N ALA A 13 -15.26 -49.60 -9.77
CA ALA A 13 -16.61 -49.17 -10.16
C ALA A 13 -16.76 -47.67 -9.88
N GLY A 14 -17.24 -46.92 -10.87
CA GLY A 14 -17.54 -45.50 -10.73
C GLY A 14 -18.96 -45.28 -10.22
N TYR A 15 -19.17 -44.15 -9.55
CA TYR A 15 -20.45 -43.46 -9.49
C TYR A 15 -20.19 -41.97 -9.60
N GLY A 16 -20.70 -41.37 -10.67
CA GLY A 16 -20.75 -39.93 -10.81
C GLY A 16 -21.93 -39.40 -10.00
N PHE A 17 -21.69 -38.31 -9.27
CA PHE A 17 -22.73 -37.39 -8.85
C PHE A 17 -22.26 -35.98 -9.20
N ALA A 18 -23.02 -35.36 -10.11
CA ALA A 18 -22.94 -33.94 -10.39
C ALA A 18 -23.42 -33.17 -9.16
N THR A 19 -22.61 -32.25 -8.66
CA THR A 19 -22.97 -31.29 -7.61
C THR A 19 -23.15 -29.91 -8.24
N PRO A 20 -24.28 -29.21 -8.04
CA PRO A 20 -24.47 -27.85 -8.50
C PRO A 20 -23.94 -26.83 -7.48
N GLY A 21 -23.25 -25.80 -7.98
CA GLY A 21 -23.26 -24.45 -7.40
C GLY A 21 -22.36 -24.18 -6.20
N THR A 22 -21.06 -24.03 -6.45
CA THR A 22 -20.17 -23.20 -5.60
C THR A 22 -19.32 -22.32 -6.49
N ALA A 23 -19.34 -21.02 -6.24
CA ALA A 23 -18.34 -20.09 -6.76
C ALA A 23 -16.98 -20.48 -6.16
N ASP A 24 -16.23 -21.26 -6.94
CA ASP A 24 -14.95 -21.86 -6.59
C ASP A 24 -13.89 -20.76 -6.50
N PHE A 25 -13.42 -20.42 -5.29
CA PHE A 25 -12.20 -19.65 -5.10
C PHE A 25 -11.01 -20.53 -5.48
N ARG A 26 -10.67 -20.57 -6.79
CA ARG A 26 -9.51 -21.29 -7.30
C ARG A 26 -8.28 -20.40 -7.34
N LEU A 27 -7.37 -20.65 -6.41
CA LEU A 27 -5.96 -20.24 -6.50
C LEU A 27 -5.27 -20.76 -7.79
N ASP A 28 -5.84 -21.77 -8.44
CA ASP A 28 -5.39 -22.30 -9.74
C ASP A 28 -5.48 -21.27 -10.88
N SER A 29 -6.31 -20.23 -10.74
CA SER A 29 -6.37 -19.13 -11.72
C SER A 29 -5.17 -18.18 -11.64
N VAL A 30 -4.42 -18.20 -10.53
CA VAL A 30 -3.29 -17.28 -10.27
C VAL A 30 -1.96 -18.03 -10.20
N VAL A 31 -1.94 -19.30 -9.80
CA VAL A 31 -0.70 -20.09 -9.65
C VAL A 31 -0.93 -21.54 -10.10
N ALA A 32 -0.97 -21.78 -11.40
CA ALA A 32 -0.85 -23.14 -11.92
C ALA A 32 0.60 -23.62 -11.78
N ALA A 33 0.85 -24.62 -10.94
CA ALA A 33 2.12 -25.35 -10.89
C ALA A 33 2.30 -26.19 -12.17
N PRO A 34 3.51 -26.24 -12.76
CA PRO A 34 3.70 -26.86 -14.08
C PRO A 34 3.77 -28.38 -14.00
N ALA A 35 3.00 -29.05 -14.86
CA ALA A 35 3.31 -30.40 -15.34
C ALA A 35 4.50 -30.33 -16.32
N PRO A 36 5.29 -31.42 -16.46
CA PRO A 36 6.64 -31.33 -17.00
C PRO A 36 6.64 -31.26 -18.55
N TYR A 37 7.48 -30.35 -19.07
CA TYR A 37 7.95 -30.18 -20.45
C TYR A 37 6.90 -30.36 -21.58
N GLU A 38 6.10 -29.34 -21.86
CA GLU A 38 5.87 -28.91 -23.25
C GLU A 38 5.65 -27.40 -23.24
N GLU A 39 6.28 -26.70 -24.19
CA GLU A 39 6.26 -25.24 -24.37
C GLU A 39 4.86 -24.70 -24.72
N ARG A 40 3.91 -24.82 -23.79
CA ARG A 40 2.74 -23.94 -23.75
C ARG A 40 3.15 -22.66 -23.05
N ARG A 41 3.27 -21.58 -23.82
CA ARG A 41 3.29 -20.19 -23.37
C ARG A 41 2.24 -19.96 -22.26
N ILE A 42 2.62 -20.09 -20.99
CA ILE A 42 1.86 -19.53 -19.86
C ILE A 42 2.17 -18.03 -19.82
N THR A 43 1.75 -17.27 -20.84
CA THR A 43 2.06 -15.83 -20.93
C THR A 43 0.98 -15.06 -21.71
N ARG A 44 -0.22 -14.90 -21.13
CA ARG A 44 -1.21 -13.92 -21.62
C ARG A 44 -2.07 -13.34 -20.51
N TRP A 45 -1.45 -12.75 -19.50
CA TRP A 45 -2.17 -11.91 -18.55
C TRP A 45 -1.59 -10.53 -18.66
N ASP A 46 -2.49 -9.61 -18.98
CA ASP A 46 -2.22 -8.19 -19.04
C ASP A 46 -2.00 -7.67 -17.62
N ARG A 47 -0.99 -6.82 -17.47
CA ARG A 47 -0.59 -6.30 -16.16
C ARG A 47 -1.65 -5.38 -15.57
N ASP A 48 -2.38 -4.63 -16.39
CA ASP A 48 -3.40 -3.71 -15.96
C ASP A 48 -4.68 -4.47 -15.60
N ASP A 49 -5.01 -5.55 -16.31
CA ASP A 49 -6.07 -6.49 -15.91
C ASP A 49 -5.75 -7.16 -14.57
N ALA A 50 -4.50 -7.63 -14.39
CA ALA A 50 -4.08 -8.25 -13.13
C ALA A 50 -4.14 -7.28 -11.94
N ARG A 51 -3.85 -5.98 -12.17
CA ARG A 51 -4.07 -4.93 -11.16
C ARG A 51 -5.54 -4.83 -10.78
N GLN A 52 -6.42 -4.80 -11.77
CA GLN A 52 -7.86 -4.68 -11.56
C GLN A 52 -8.37 -5.89 -10.77
N SER A 53 -7.97 -7.11 -11.13
CA SER A 53 -8.33 -8.30 -10.36
C SER A 53 -7.85 -8.23 -8.91
N LEU A 54 -6.61 -7.77 -8.66
CA LEU A 54 -6.10 -7.54 -7.30
C LEU A 54 -6.97 -6.56 -6.51
N ARG A 55 -7.27 -5.40 -7.10
CA ARG A 55 -8.15 -4.39 -6.48
C ARG A 55 -9.53 -4.97 -6.18
N ASP A 56 -10.13 -5.67 -7.14
CA ASP A 56 -11.49 -6.18 -7.01
C ASP A 56 -11.59 -7.25 -5.89
N GLN A 57 -10.56 -8.09 -5.75
CA GLN A 57 -10.44 -9.04 -4.62
C GLN A 57 -10.33 -8.29 -3.29
N VAL A 58 -9.47 -7.27 -3.20
CA VAL A 58 -9.34 -6.44 -2.00
C VAL A 58 -10.66 -5.79 -1.62
N LEU A 59 -11.35 -5.15 -2.58
CA LEU A 59 -12.59 -4.43 -2.29
C LEU A 59 -13.75 -5.37 -1.96
N THR A 60 -13.81 -6.56 -2.57
CA THR A 60 -14.84 -7.57 -2.26
C THR A 60 -14.83 -7.94 -0.78
N HIS A 61 -13.64 -8.03 -0.16
CA HIS A 61 -13.51 -8.46 1.23
C HIS A 61 -13.35 -7.32 2.22
N LEU A 62 -12.65 -6.25 1.84
CA LEU A 62 -12.18 -5.22 2.77
C LEU A 62 -12.92 -3.89 2.68
N ALA A 63 -13.76 -3.67 1.64
CA ALA A 63 -14.40 -2.37 1.42
C ALA A 63 -15.11 -1.84 2.68
N SER A 64 -14.81 -0.58 2.99
CA SER A 64 -15.34 0.15 4.15
C SER A 64 -15.26 1.66 3.93
N PRO A 65 -16.29 2.44 4.31
CA PRO A 65 -16.20 3.89 4.29
C PRO A 65 -15.18 4.44 5.30
N TYR A 66 -14.71 3.62 6.25
CA TYR A 66 -13.70 3.98 7.24
C TYR A 66 -12.28 3.58 6.83
N ALA A 67 -12.09 3.05 5.62
CA ALA A 67 -10.78 2.65 5.15
C ALA A 67 -9.87 3.83 4.81
N VAL A 68 -8.58 3.55 4.73
CA VAL A 68 -7.53 4.52 4.41
C VAL A 68 -6.80 4.04 3.18
N LEU A 69 -6.69 4.92 2.19
CA LEU A 69 -5.82 4.75 1.04
C LEU A 69 -4.41 5.13 1.44
N VAL A 70 -3.48 4.18 1.50
CA VAL A 70 -2.12 4.43 1.97
C VAL A 70 -1.14 4.42 0.81
N LEU A 71 -0.49 5.56 0.58
CA LEU A 71 0.65 5.69 -0.31
C LEU A 71 1.92 5.25 0.40
N ASP A 72 2.58 4.25 -0.16
CA ASP A 72 3.87 3.77 0.35
C ASP A 72 4.89 3.61 -0.78
N GLU A 73 6.16 3.59 -0.42
CA GLU A 73 7.23 3.25 -1.34
C GLU A 73 8.18 2.25 -0.73
N SER A 74 8.76 1.42 -1.59
CA SER A 74 9.62 0.33 -1.14
C SER A 74 10.82 0.20 -2.07
N ALA A 75 12.03 0.27 -1.51
CA ALA A 75 13.26 0.05 -2.24
C ALA A 75 13.75 -1.40 -2.06
N PHE A 76 14.14 -2.03 -3.17
CA PHE A 76 14.61 -3.41 -3.25
C PHE A 76 16.07 -3.42 -3.69
N VAL A 77 16.95 -4.02 -2.90
CA VAL A 77 18.37 -4.18 -3.26
C VAL A 77 18.50 -5.15 -4.42
N LYS A 78 19.28 -4.78 -5.44
CA LYS A 78 19.56 -5.56 -6.64
C LYS A 78 21.05 -5.82 -6.78
N ALA A 79 21.37 -6.93 -7.44
CA ALA A 79 22.76 -7.36 -7.64
C ALA A 79 23.55 -6.39 -8.54
N ASN A 80 22.88 -5.71 -9.48
CA ASN A 80 23.52 -4.76 -10.40
C ASN A 80 22.48 -3.83 -11.07
N GLY A 81 22.95 -2.89 -11.88
CA GLY A 81 22.12 -1.94 -12.63
C GLY A 81 21.39 -2.50 -13.85
N ARG A 82 21.44 -3.82 -14.13
CA ARG A 82 20.74 -4.43 -15.28
C ARG A 82 19.29 -4.81 -14.99
N PHE A 83 18.83 -4.63 -13.75
CA PHE A 83 17.43 -4.81 -13.39
C PHE A 83 16.66 -3.55 -13.79
N VAL A 84 15.51 -3.70 -14.44
CA VAL A 84 14.67 -2.57 -14.86
C VAL A 84 14.45 -1.55 -13.73
N GLY A 85 14.69 -0.26 -13.99
CA GLY A 85 14.57 0.80 -12.98
C GLY A 85 15.63 0.81 -11.87
N ALA A 86 16.63 -0.09 -11.90
CA ALA A 86 17.69 -0.11 -10.91
C ALA A 86 18.60 1.13 -11.04
N HIS A 87 18.96 1.72 -9.90
CA HIS A 87 19.81 2.90 -9.80
C HIS A 87 20.68 2.84 -8.55
N ARG A 88 21.76 3.64 -8.51
CA ARG A 88 22.57 3.75 -7.30
C ARG A 88 21.81 4.56 -6.25
N GLY A 89 21.77 4.06 -5.04
CA GLY A 89 21.19 4.74 -3.89
C GLY A 89 21.81 4.21 -2.60
N THR A 90 21.50 4.88 -1.50
CA THR A 90 22.01 4.53 -0.18
C THR A 90 20.90 3.90 0.62
N ASP A 91 21.18 2.79 1.30
CA ASP A 91 20.23 2.17 2.22
C ASP A 91 20.13 2.95 3.54
N GLY A 92 19.26 2.50 4.45
CA GLY A 92 19.10 3.14 5.77
C GLY A 92 20.34 3.08 6.66
N GLY A 93 21.37 2.30 6.29
CA GLY A 93 22.64 2.18 7.00
C GLY A 93 23.78 2.99 6.38
N GLY A 94 23.53 3.78 5.33
CA GLY A 94 24.58 4.56 4.68
C GLY A 94 25.36 3.79 3.60
N VAL A 95 24.99 2.55 3.30
CA VAL A 95 25.70 1.70 2.32
C VAL A 95 25.10 1.90 0.93
N SER A 96 25.97 2.09 -0.07
CA SER A 96 25.55 2.33 -1.45
C SER A 96 25.29 1.02 -2.21
N HIS A 97 24.05 0.83 -2.66
CA HIS A 97 23.56 -0.34 -3.39
C HIS A 97 22.97 0.03 -4.75
N HIS A 98 22.69 -0.98 -5.57
CA HIS A 98 21.71 -0.83 -6.64
C HIS A 98 20.31 -1.05 -6.04
N LEU A 99 19.45 -0.04 -6.12
CA LEU A 99 18.09 -0.05 -5.62
C LEU A 99 17.11 -0.04 -6.80
N GLN A 100 16.03 -0.79 -6.67
CA GLN A 100 14.84 -0.71 -7.53
C GLN A 100 13.69 -0.28 -6.64
N THR A 101 12.95 0.78 -7.00
CA THR A 101 11.91 1.35 -6.13
C THR A 101 10.53 1.14 -6.73
N GLY A 102 9.62 0.56 -5.95
CA GLY A 102 8.19 0.50 -6.26
C GLY A 102 7.41 1.54 -5.47
N VAL A 103 6.42 2.15 -6.10
CA VAL A 103 5.38 2.95 -5.44
C VAL A 103 4.12 2.09 -5.35
N PHE A 104 3.46 2.09 -4.20
CA PHE A 104 2.34 1.21 -3.90
C PHE A 104 1.16 2.03 -3.35
N LEU A 105 -0.05 1.65 -3.74
CA LEU A 105 -1.29 2.13 -3.13
C LEU A 105 -1.92 0.96 -2.39
N ALA A 106 -1.97 1.07 -1.08
CA ALA A 106 -2.59 0.10 -0.21
C ALA A 106 -3.95 0.57 0.30
N TYR A 107 -4.73 -0.37 0.79
CA TYR A 107 -6.05 -0.17 1.36
C TYR A 107 -6.07 -0.79 2.75
N ALA A 108 -6.28 0.04 3.77
CA ALA A 108 -6.30 -0.40 5.16
C ALA A 108 -7.62 -0.02 5.81
N GLY A 109 -8.40 -1.02 6.21
CA GLY A 109 -9.69 -0.84 6.86
C GLY A 109 -9.79 -1.56 8.20
N PRO A 110 -10.98 -1.52 8.82
CA PRO A 110 -11.29 -2.28 10.04
C PRO A 110 -11.31 -3.80 9.82
N LYS A 111 -11.60 -4.24 8.59
CA LYS A 111 -11.67 -5.64 8.20
C LYS A 111 -10.34 -6.23 7.77
N GLY A 112 -9.26 -5.45 7.81
CA GLY A 112 -7.94 -5.85 7.32
C GLY A 112 -7.33 -4.91 6.29
N ASN A 113 -6.24 -5.37 5.68
CA ASN A 113 -5.44 -4.57 4.77
C ASN A 113 -4.93 -5.36 3.57
N GLY A 114 -4.84 -4.69 2.42
CA GLY A 114 -4.37 -5.23 1.15
C GLY A 114 -3.80 -4.14 0.24
N TYR A 115 -3.42 -4.50 -0.98
CA TYR A 115 -2.83 -3.57 -1.96
C TYR A 115 -3.68 -3.45 -3.20
N LEU A 116 -3.89 -2.23 -3.68
CA LEU A 116 -4.73 -1.93 -4.84
C LEU A 116 -3.90 -1.73 -6.11
N ASP A 117 -2.70 -1.16 -5.95
CA ASP A 117 -1.93 -0.67 -7.08
C ASP A 117 -0.41 -0.65 -6.78
N ARG A 118 0.38 -0.66 -7.85
CA ARG A 118 1.84 -0.77 -7.87
C ARG A 118 2.38 -0.20 -9.17
N GLU A 119 3.41 0.62 -9.04
CA GLU A 119 4.09 1.29 -10.16
C GLU A 119 5.62 1.26 -9.96
N LEU A 120 6.36 0.94 -11.01
CA LEU A 120 7.83 0.90 -10.98
C LEU A 120 8.40 2.29 -11.22
N PHE A 121 9.20 2.80 -10.28
CA PHE A 121 9.89 4.06 -10.48
C PHE A 121 11.07 3.89 -11.45
N LEU A 122 11.04 4.65 -12.54
CA LEU A 122 12.15 4.75 -13.50
C LEU A 122 12.90 6.07 -13.29
N PRO A 123 14.18 6.03 -12.84
CA PRO A 123 14.98 7.23 -12.76
C PRO A 123 15.37 7.72 -14.15
N ARG A 124 15.73 9.01 -14.27
CA ARG A 124 16.02 9.69 -15.55
C ARG A 124 16.90 8.89 -16.53
N PRO A 125 18.00 8.23 -16.10
CA PRO A 125 18.81 7.44 -17.02
C PRO A 125 18.05 6.32 -17.74
N TRP A 126 17.02 5.74 -17.13
CA TRP A 126 16.18 4.72 -17.77
C TRP A 126 15.23 5.31 -18.82
N ILE A 127 14.91 6.59 -18.74
CA ILE A 127 14.06 7.28 -19.72
C ILE A 127 14.91 7.74 -20.91
N GLU A 128 16.08 8.30 -20.62
CA GLU A 128 17.00 8.91 -21.60
C GLU A 128 17.75 7.86 -22.45
N ARG A 129 17.98 6.66 -21.90
CA ARG A 129 18.74 5.59 -22.57
C ARG A 129 17.84 4.56 -23.24
N SER A 130 17.75 4.64 -24.57
CA SER A 130 16.98 3.69 -25.38
C SER A 130 17.48 2.24 -25.26
N ASP A 131 18.79 2.02 -25.08
CA ASP A 131 19.37 0.68 -24.93
C ASP A 131 18.89 -0.03 -23.66
N LEU A 132 18.76 0.70 -22.54
CA LEU A 132 18.20 0.17 -21.30
C LEU A 132 16.70 -0.14 -21.45
N ARG A 133 15.94 0.76 -22.10
CA ARG A 133 14.50 0.55 -22.32
C ARG A 133 14.22 -0.68 -23.17
N LEU A 134 14.90 -0.78 -24.31
CA LEU A 134 14.72 -1.88 -25.26
C LEU A 134 15.12 -3.22 -24.64
N SER A 135 16.27 -3.29 -23.96
CA SER A 135 16.75 -4.54 -23.37
C SER A 135 15.91 -5.05 -22.19
N SER A 136 15.18 -4.16 -21.50
CA SER A 136 14.27 -4.51 -20.40
C SER A 136 12.79 -4.53 -20.80
N GLY A 137 12.45 -4.25 -22.06
CA GLY A 137 11.06 -4.21 -22.54
C GLY A 137 10.23 -3.10 -21.89
N VAL A 138 10.85 -1.97 -21.54
CA VAL A 138 10.12 -0.78 -21.07
C VAL A 138 9.37 -0.18 -22.27
N PRO A 139 8.05 0.08 -22.16
CA PRO A 139 7.27 0.64 -23.25
C PRO A 139 7.84 1.95 -23.81
N ASP A 140 7.64 2.16 -25.11
CA ASP A 140 7.97 3.43 -25.74
C ASP A 140 7.06 4.56 -25.26
N GLY A 141 7.59 5.78 -25.29
CA GLY A 141 6.85 6.97 -24.86
C GLY A 141 6.68 7.13 -23.34
N ILE A 142 7.22 6.22 -22.51
CA ILE A 142 7.23 6.43 -21.06
C ILE A 142 8.05 7.68 -20.73
N ALA A 143 7.36 8.68 -20.16
CA ALA A 143 7.98 9.88 -19.65
C ALA A 143 8.48 9.70 -18.20
N TYR A 144 9.47 10.49 -17.81
CA TYR A 144 9.89 10.56 -16.42
C TYR A 144 8.73 11.04 -15.54
N SER A 145 8.56 10.38 -14.40
CA SER A 145 7.57 10.75 -13.38
C SER A 145 8.21 10.66 -12.01
N THR A 146 8.01 11.68 -11.19
CA THR A 146 8.37 11.60 -9.77
C THR A 146 7.47 10.60 -9.05
N ARG A 147 7.91 10.09 -7.90
CA ARG A 147 7.13 9.16 -7.08
C ARG A 147 5.79 9.78 -6.60
N PRO A 148 5.73 11.05 -6.15
CA PRO A 148 4.45 11.71 -5.88
C PRO A 148 3.52 11.82 -7.10
N GLN A 149 4.07 12.09 -8.29
CA GLN A 149 3.26 12.10 -9.52
C GLN A 149 2.71 10.71 -9.86
N MET A 150 3.47 9.64 -9.59
CA MET A 150 2.98 8.25 -9.75
C MET A 150 1.87 7.95 -8.75
N ALA A 151 2.07 8.28 -7.47
CA ALA A 151 1.08 8.14 -6.41
C ALA A 151 -0.22 8.90 -6.73
N ARG A 152 -0.12 10.13 -7.24
CA ARG A 152 -1.27 10.90 -7.71
C ARG A 152 -2.07 10.14 -8.78
N ARG A 153 -1.41 9.58 -9.81
CA ARG A 153 -2.10 8.79 -10.84
C ARG A 153 -2.78 7.53 -10.29
N MET A 154 -2.19 6.90 -9.27
CA MET A 154 -2.78 5.75 -8.60
C MET A 154 -4.04 6.17 -7.82
N LEU A 155 -4.02 7.34 -7.16
CA LEU A 155 -5.18 7.92 -6.50
C LEU A 155 -6.25 8.37 -7.51
N GLU A 156 -5.88 8.97 -8.64
CA GLU A 156 -6.80 9.33 -9.72
C GLU A 156 -7.61 8.09 -10.16
N ARG A 157 -6.93 6.96 -10.42
CA ARG A 157 -7.61 5.69 -10.72
C ARG A 157 -8.53 5.24 -9.57
N ALA A 158 -8.07 5.30 -8.32
CA ALA A 158 -8.88 4.91 -7.17
C ALA A 158 -10.15 5.76 -7.04
N PHE A 159 -10.04 7.07 -7.31
CA PHE A 159 -11.16 8.00 -7.24
C PHE A 159 -12.12 7.84 -8.43
N GLU A 160 -11.62 7.59 -9.63
CA GLU A 160 -12.44 7.25 -10.81
C GLU A 160 -13.29 5.99 -10.56
N HIS A 161 -12.73 5.01 -9.84
CA HIS A 161 -13.43 3.80 -9.42
C HIS A 161 -14.27 3.98 -8.14
N GLN A 162 -14.36 5.18 -7.59
CA GLN A 162 -15.15 5.52 -6.40
C GLN A 162 -14.84 4.60 -5.21
N ILE A 163 -13.57 4.22 -5.02
CA ILE A 163 -13.16 3.33 -3.94
C ILE A 163 -13.55 3.98 -2.59
N PRO A 164 -14.33 3.30 -1.73
CA PRO A 164 -14.79 3.89 -0.47
C PRO A 164 -13.60 4.06 0.47
N HIS A 165 -13.39 5.28 0.97
CA HIS A 165 -12.33 5.59 1.92
C HIS A 165 -12.66 6.86 2.71
N ARG A 166 -12.00 7.01 3.86
CA ARG A 166 -12.12 8.17 4.76
C ARG A 166 -10.94 9.11 4.66
N PHE A 167 -9.75 8.55 4.46
CA PHE A 167 -8.49 9.30 4.40
C PHE A 167 -7.57 8.75 3.31
N VAL A 168 -6.73 9.63 2.78
CA VAL A 168 -5.45 9.28 2.15
C VAL A 168 -4.34 9.43 3.18
N ALA A 169 -3.47 8.44 3.32
CA ALA A 169 -2.30 8.53 4.18
C ALA A 169 -1.02 8.22 3.40
N GLY A 170 0.14 8.56 3.94
CA GLY A 170 1.39 8.29 3.23
C GLY A 170 2.65 8.70 3.94
N SER A 171 3.76 8.14 3.46
CA SER A 171 5.11 8.41 3.97
C SER A 171 5.61 9.82 3.67
N ILE A 172 6.75 10.16 4.26
CA ILE A 172 7.42 11.46 4.15
C ILE A 172 7.65 11.90 2.70
N THR A 173 7.91 10.96 1.78
CA THR A 173 8.11 11.24 0.36
C THR A 173 6.88 11.90 -0.27
N PHE A 174 5.68 11.46 0.10
CA PHE A 174 4.42 12.00 -0.42
C PHE A 174 3.98 13.24 0.36
N GLY A 175 4.15 13.24 1.68
CA GLY A 175 3.83 14.41 2.48
C GLY A 175 4.79 15.57 2.32
N ALA A 176 6.01 15.37 1.78
CA ALA A 176 6.91 16.44 1.35
C ALA A 176 6.40 17.16 0.09
N ASP A 177 5.70 16.45 -0.80
CA ASP A 177 5.29 16.96 -2.12
C ASP A 177 4.10 17.94 -2.04
N ARG A 178 4.38 19.22 -2.29
CA ARG A 178 3.38 20.30 -2.16
C ARG A 178 2.24 20.13 -3.16
N ASP A 179 2.54 19.72 -4.38
CA ASP A 179 1.57 19.67 -5.47
C ASP A 179 0.56 18.54 -5.25
N LEU A 180 1.01 17.40 -4.71
CA LEU A 180 0.13 16.31 -4.26
C LEU A 180 -0.80 16.78 -3.13
N ARG A 181 -0.28 17.49 -2.13
CA ARG A 181 -1.11 18.04 -1.04
C ARG A 181 -2.15 19.02 -1.58
N ALA A 182 -1.71 20.01 -2.36
CA ALA A 182 -2.62 21.00 -2.96
C ALA A 182 -3.71 20.33 -3.80
N TRP A 183 -3.36 19.33 -4.61
CA TRP A 183 -4.31 18.57 -5.41
C TRP A 183 -5.35 17.80 -4.58
N LEU A 184 -4.94 17.19 -3.46
CA LEU A 184 -5.88 16.55 -2.52
C LEU A 184 -6.82 17.58 -1.88
N GLU A 185 -6.29 18.74 -1.48
CA GLU A 185 -7.08 19.81 -0.86
C GLU A 185 -8.11 20.43 -1.82
N GLU A 186 -7.71 20.70 -3.08
CA GLU A 186 -8.59 21.19 -4.14
C GLU A 186 -9.78 20.24 -4.37
N ARG A 187 -9.54 18.93 -4.25
CA ARG A 187 -10.56 17.89 -4.37
C ARG A 187 -11.36 17.65 -3.09
N ARG A 188 -10.99 18.31 -1.98
CA ARG A 188 -11.58 18.07 -0.66
C ARG A 188 -11.48 16.60 -0.24
N GLU A 189 -10.31 16.01 -0.47
CA GLU A 189 -9.97 14.68 0.01
C GLU A 189 -9.22 14.78 1.33
N ALA A 190 -9.73 14.10 2.36
CA ALA A 190 -9.07 14.13 3.66
C ALA A 190 -7.76 13.35 3.61
N TYR A 191 -6.72 13.89 4.21
CA TYR A 191 -5.44 13.20 4.26
C TYR A 191 -4.73 13.33 5.60
N VAL A 192 -3.81 12.41 5.84
CA VAL A 192 -2.78 12.48 6.88
C VAL A 192 -1.43 11.99 6.34
N LEU A 193 -0.50 12.91 6.10
CA LEU A 193 0.77 12.60 5.44
C LEU A 193 1.92 12.93 6.38
N ALA A 194 2.86 11.99 6.53
CA ALA A 194 4.11 12.26 7.26
C ALA A 194 4.91 13.35 6.54
N VAL A 195 5.58 14.23 7.27
CA VAL A 195 6.34 15.36 6.68
C VAL A 195 7.79 15.41 7.18
N PRO A 196 8.71 16.07 6.45
CA PRO A 196 10.07 16.36 6.90
C PRO A 196 10.13 17.30 8.10
N ALA A 197 11.26 17.29 8.81
CA ALA A 197 11.49 18.13 10.00
C ALA A 197 11.54 19.59 9.70
N ASP A 198 12.34 19.88 8.69
CA ASP A 198 12.64 21.16 8.11
C ASP A 198 11.52 21.67 7.20
N MET A 199 10.40 20.95 7.06
CA MET A 199 9.26 21.46 6.31
C MET A 199 8.74 22.74 6.94
N ALA A 200 8.90 23.85 6.22
CA ALA A 200 8.42 25.16 6.64
C ALA A 200 6.90 25.27 6.47
N LEU A 201 6.21 25.59 7.57
CA LEU A 201 4.76 25.80 7.65
C LEU A 201 4.49 27.24 8.06
N LEU A 202 3.59 27.91 7.34
CA LEU A 202 3.18 29.28 7.66
C LEU A 202 2.13 29.25 8.77
N VAL A 203 2.49 29.77 9.94
CA VAL A 203 1.65 29.83 11.15
C VAL A 203 1.70 31.24 11.71
N ASP A 204 0.54 31.87 11.89
CA ASP A 204 0.40 33.24 12.43
C ASP A 204 1.32 34.28 11.75
N GLY A 205 1.52 34.15 10.43
CA GLY A 205 2.33 35.07 9.62
C GLY A 205 3.84 34.80 9.61
N ALA A 206 4.31 33.76 10.32
CA ALA A 206 5.71 33.34 10.34
C ALA A 206 5.88 31.90 9.83
N TYR A 207 6.99 31.62 9.15
CA TYR A 207 7.36 30.25 8.82
C TYR A 207 8.02 29.60 10.04
N ARG A 208 7.53 28.41 10.40
CA ARG A 208 8.09 27.55 11.44
C ARG A 208 8.29 26.15 10.90
N SER A 209 9.30 25.44 11.38
CA SER A 209 9.51 24.06 10.93
C SER A 209 8.44 23.13 11.50
N ALA A 210 8.15 22.03 10.81
CA ALA A 210 7.22 21.02 11.32
C ALA A 210 7.71 20.42 12.64
N GLU A 211 9.03 20.33 12.83
CA GLU A 211 9.67 19.94 14.09
C GLU A 211 9.41 20.93 15.23
N GLU A 212 9.66 22.22 15.01
CA GLU A 212 9.40 23.27 16.02
C GLU A 212 7.94 23.25 16.46
N LEU A 213 7.02 23.09 15.50
CA LEU A 213 5.59 23.01 15.77
C LEU A 213 5.25 21.74 16.56
N ALA A 214 5.76 20.58 16.13
CA ALA A 214 5.53 19.30 16.81
C ALA A 214 6.08 19.28 18.24
N ALA A 215 7.29 19.79 18.44
CA ALA A 215 7.91 19.93 19.77
C ALA A 215 7.14 20.89 20.68
N SER A 216 6.43 21.86 20.10
CA SER A 216 5.63 22.82 20.86
C SER A 216 4.27 22.30 21.34
N LEU A 217 3.77 21.18 20.77
CA LEU A 217 2.39 20.73 20.97
C LEU A 217 2.01 20.55 22.44
N SER A 218 2.91 20.01 23.27
CA SER A 218 2.64 19.69 24.69
C SER A 218 2.35 20.89 25.57
N HIS A 219 2.75 22.09 25.14
CA HIS A 219 2.57 23.34 25.87
C HIS A 219 1.83 24.39 25.04
N HIS A 220 1.37 24.04 23.85
CA HIS A 220 0.68 24.98 22.97
C HIS A 220 -0.81 25.06 23.37
N THR A 221 -1.30 26.27 23.66
CA THR A 221 -2.68 26.51 24.13
C THR A 221 -3.79 26.06 23.17
N ARG A 222 -3.52 26.08 21.86
CA ARG A 222 -4.39 25.56 20.78
C ARG A 222 -4.25 24.06 20.48
N ALA A 223 -3.37 23.33 21.17
CA ALA A 223 -3.23 21.90 20.96
C ALA A 223 -4.32 21.12 21.70
N SER A 224 -4.64 19.94 21.20
CA SER A 224 -5.56 18.99 21.82
C SER A 224 -4.86 17.65 21.97
N GLU A 225 -5.09 17.02 23.11
CA GLU A 225 -4.64 15.65 23.39
C GLU A 225 -5.57 14.65 22.70
N GLY A 226 -4.96 13.63 22.13
CA GLY A 226 -5.60 12.47 21.51
C GLY A 226 -5.15 11.18 22.21
N PRO A 227 -5.50 10.02 21.65
CA PRO A 227 -5.19 8.73 22.26
C PRO A 227 -3.68 8.52 22.34
N GLU A 228 -3.23 7.75 23.34
CA GLU A 228 -1.86 7.21 23.42
C GLU A 228 -0.74 8.26 23.31
N GLY A 229 -0.97 9.49 23.82
CA GLY A 229 0.02 10.57 23.81
C GLY A 229 0.18 11.26 22.46
N TRP A 230 -0.74 11.03 21.52
CA TRP A 230 -0.83 11.84 20.31
C TRP A 230 -1.38 13.23 20.63
N MET A 231 -0.84 14.25 19.98
CA MET A 231 -1.36 15.60 20.04
C MET A 231 -1.54 16.19 18.66
N GLY A 232 -2.52 17.08 18.54
CA GLY A 232 -2.82 17.78 17.31
C GLY A 232 -3.08 19.25 17.57
N MET A 233 -2.63 20.11 16.65
CA MET A 233 -2.94 21.53 16.66
C MET A 233 -3.47 21.95 15.30
N ARG A 234 -4.58 22.69 15.30
CA ARG A 234 -5.13 23.32 14.11
C ARG A 234 -4.22 24.44 13.65
N LEU A 235 -3.82 24.41 12.37
CA LEU A 235 -3.08 25.48 11.74
C LEU A 235 -4.06 26.58 11.30
N PRO A 236 -3.76 27.87 11.56
CA PRO A 236 -4.62 28.98 11.17
C PRO A 236 -4.93 28.98 9.66
N SER A 237 -6.17 29.32 9.31
CA SER A 237 -6.60 29.54 7.92
C SER A 237 -5.74 30.66 7.30
N GLY A 238 -4.94 30.32 6.29
CA GLY A 238 -3.94 31.22 5.69
C GLY A 238 -2.58 30.56 5.49
N GLY A 239 -2.30 29.43 6.14
CA GLY A 239 -1.08 28.64 5.94
C GLY A 239 -1.00 27.84 4.64
N GLY A 240 -1.65 28.31 3.57
CA GLY A 240 -1.66 27.68 2.26
C GLY A 240 -0.48 28.14 1.41
N SER A 241 -0.04 27.25 0.53
CA SER A 241 0.95 27.52 -0.51
C SER A 241 0.65 28.86 -1.23
N ARG A 242 1.63 29.55 -1.86
CA ARG A 242 1.43 30.78 -2.69
C ARG A 242 0.43 30.67 -3.87
N THR A 243 -0.37 29.63 -3.93
CA THR A 243 -1.44 29.36 -4.90
C THR A 243 -2.79 29.71 -4.28
N GLY A 244 -3.12 31.00 -4.34
CA GLY A 244 -4.45 31.63 -4.42
C GLY A 244 -5.74 30.90 -4.05
N MET A 245 -5.84 30.18 -2.93
CA MET A 245 -7.14 29.83 -2.35
C MET A 245 -7.25 30.45 -0.95
N GLN A 246 -8.00 31.57 -0.86
CA GLN A 246 -8.40 32.11 0.44
C GLN A 246 -9.35 31.11 1.09
N ALA A 247 -8.88 30.44 2.15
CA ALA A 247 -9.74 29.73 3.09
C ALA A 247 -10.47 30.79 3.93
N GLY A 248 -11.69 31.13 3.52
CA GLY A 248 -12.49 32.21 4.07
C GLY A 248 -13.97 31.83 4.18
N GLY A 249 -14.29 30.95 5.13
CA GLY A 249 -15.66 30.65 5.54
C GLY A 249 -15.72 29.82 6.81
N ARG A 250 -16.58 30.21 7.77
CA ARG A 250 -16.99 29.31 8.87
C ARG A 250 -17.67 28.08 8.23
N GLY A 251 -17.02 26.93 8.26
CA GLY A 251 -17.44 25.71 7.57
C GLY A 251 -16.36 25.05 6.71
N ASP A 252 -15.17 25.66 6.62
CA ASP A 252 -14.07 25.19 5.79
C ASP A 252 -13.28 24.02 6.39
N TRP A 253 -12.70 23.22 5.50
CA TRP A 253 -11.71 22.20 5.80
C TRP A 253 -10.51 22.79 6.55
N GLN A 254 -9.88 21.96 7.41
CA GLN A 254 -8.88 22.40 8.36
C GLN A 254 -7.55 21.68 8.13
N ARG A 255 -6.44 22.41 8.25
CA ARG A 255 -5.09 21.84 8.29
C ARG A 255 -4.63 21.68 9.72
N TRP A 256 -4.08 20.53 10.07
CA TRP A 256 -3.57 20.23 11.41
C TRP A 256 -2.13 19.76 11.31
N ILE A 257 -1.31 20.12 12.30
CA ILE A 257 -0.05 19.43 12.58
C ILE A 257 -0.32 18.42 13.71
N VAL A 258 0.12 17.18 13.52
CA VAL A 258 -0.12 16.06 14.44
C VAL A 258 1.19 15.35 14.70
N ALA A 259 1.50 15.06 15.96
CA ALA A 259 2.69 14.30 16.33
C ALA A 259 2.45 13.48 17.60
N GLU A 260 3.23 12.42 17.74
CA GLU A 260 3.27 11.61 18.95
C GLU A 260 4.22 12.26 19.96
N CYS A 261 3.70 12.76 21.08
CA CYS A 261 4.51 13.41 22.09
C CYS A 261 4.88 12.42 23.19
N LYS A 262 6.12 11.94 23.16
CA LYS A 262 6.59 10.94 24.11
C LYS A 262 6.83 11.58 25.50
N PRO A 263 6.46 10.90 26.60
CA PRO A 263 6.55 11.45 27.97
C PRO A 263 7.98 11.70 28.51
N ARG A 264 9.04 11.57 27.70
CA ARG A 264 10.45 11.63 28.15
C ARG A 264 11.33 12.60 27.36
N GLY A 265 10.78 13.69 26.84
CA GLY A 265 11.57 14.71 26.13
C GLY A 265 12.29 14.18 24.88
N ALA A 266 11.90 13.01 24.40
CA ALA A 266 12.38 12.46 23.14
C ALA A 266 11.66 13.17 21.99
N GLU A 267 12.41 13.54 20.96
CA GLU A 267 11.85 14.15 19.76
C GLU A 267 10.77 13.24 19.14
N PRO A 268 9.65 13.82 18.65
CA PRO A 268 8.61 13.05 17.98
C PRO A 268 9.22 12.35 16.77
N SER A 269 9.09 11.02 16.73
CA SER A 269 9.75 10.20 15.72
C SER A 269 9.17 10.43 14.32
N ASP A 270 7.88 10.79 14.25
CA ASP A 270 7.18 11.16 13.04
C ASP A 270 6.28 12.38 13.31
N ARG A 271 6.12 13.26 12.31
CA ARG A 271 5.16 14.36 12.33
C ARG A 271 4.34 14.36 11.05
N PHE A 272 3.08 14.73 11.18
CA PHE A 272 2.07 14.59 10.14
C PHE A 272 1.35 15.90 9.90
N LEU A 273 1.12 16.22 8.63
CA LEU A 273 0.10 17.17 8.24
C LEU A 273 -1.19 16.43 7.96
N ALA A 274 -2.29 16.88 8.56
CA ALA A 274 -3.62 16.41 8.23
C ALA A 274 -4.45 17.52 7.59
N PHE A 275 -5.27 17.16 6.61
CA PHE A 275 -6.30 18.03 6.06
C PHE A 275 -7.64 17.33 6.22
N VAL A 276 -8.54 17.93 7.00
CA VAL A 276 -9.72 17.23 7.53
C VAL A 276 -10.98 18.08 7.46
N ARG A 277 -12.14 17.42 7.48
CA ARG A 277 -13.44 18.09 7.52
C ARG A 277 -13.65 18.75 8.90
N PRO A 278 -14.47 19.81 8.97
CA PRO A 278 -14.97 20.27 10.25
C PRO A 278 -15.61 19.13 11.05
N GLY A 279 -15.29 19.05 12.34
CA GLY A 279 -15.83 18.02 13.24
C GLY A 279 -15.08 16.68 13.22
N THR A 280 -14.06 16.50 12.38
CA THR A 280 -13.17 15.33 12.48
C THR A 280 -12.47 15.31 13.84
N LEU A 281 -12.49 14.15 14.50
CA LEU A 281 -11.84 13.93 15.79
C LEU A 281 -10.35 13.63 15.59
N LEU A 282 -9.52 13.98 16.57
CA LEU A 282 -8.09 13.65 16.53
C LEU A 282 -7.87 12.13 16.47
N ASP A 283 -8.71 11.36 17.17
CA ASP A 283 -8.74 9.89 17.15
C ASP A 283 -8.83 9.34 15.71
N ASP A 284 -9.71 9.90 14.88
CA ASP A 284 -9.86 9.49 13.49
C ASP A 284 -8.58 9.70 12.68
N VAL A 285 -7.85 10.79 12.96
CA VAL A 285 -6.58 11.11 12.31
C VAL A 285 -5.49 10.15 12.79
N VAL A 286 -5.44 9.87 14.09
CA VAL A 286 -4.49 8.92 14.68
C VAL A 286 -4.74 7.49 14.15
N ASP A 287 -5.99 7.08 13.99
CA ASP A 287 -6.36 5.79 13.38
C ASP A 287 -5.86 5.69 11.93
N ALA A 288 -5.95 6.78 11.17
CA ALA A 288 -5.40 6.83 9.82
C ALA A 288 -3.86 6.76 9.78
N ILE A 289 -3.18 7.38 10.75
CA ILE A 289 -1.73 7.23 10.94
C ILE A 289 -1.38 5.77 11.26
N LYS A 290 -2.10 5.14 12.19
CA LYS A 290 -1.91 3.74 12.56
C LYS A 290 -2.18 2.80 11.38
N ALA A 291 -3.18 3.10 10.55
CA ALA A 291 -3.43 2.36 9.31
C ALA A 291 -2.23 2.44 8.35
N SER A 292 -1.61 3.62 8.22
CA SER A 292 -0.37 3.77 7.43
C SER A 292 0.80 2.97 8.01
N ARG A 293 0.97 2.94 9.34
CA ARG A 293 1.98 2.10 10.01
C ARG A 293 1.75 0.60 9.74
N ARG A 294 0.50 0.12 9.83
CA ARG A 294 0.14 -1.28 9.49
C ARG A 294 0.54 -1.68 8.07
N ILE A 295 0.38 -0.78 7.08
CA ILE A 295 0.81 -1.05 5.70
C ILE A 295 2.33 -1.16 5.60
N ARG A 296 3.07 -0.28 6.27
CA ARG A 296 4.55 -0.34 6.31
C ARG A 296 5.05 -1.66 6.92
N ASP A 297 4.41 -2.10 8.00
CA ASP A 297 4.71 -3.39 8.63
C ASP A 297 4.36 -4.56 7.69
N GLY A 298 3.20 -4.49 7.03
CA GLY A 298 2.77 -5.44 6.02
C GLY A 298 3.72 -5.54 4.82
N MET A 299 4.32 -4.43 4.39
CA MET A 299 5.35 -4.41 3.35
C MET A 299 6.59 -5.22 3.76
N SER A 300 7.01 -5.07 5.02
CA SER A 300 8.11 -5.85 5.59
C SER A 300 7.74 -7.33 5.73
N GLU A 301 6.50 -7.62 6.11
CA GLU A 301 5.99 -8.99 6.16
C GLU A 301 5.93 -9.62 4.77
N ALA A 302 5.47 -8.90 3.74
CA ALA A 302 5.37 -9.40 2.38
C ALA A 302 6.73 -9.82 1.82
N ARG A 303 7.80 -9.10 2.16
CA ARG A 303 9.18 -9.50 1.83
C ARG A 303 9.54 -10.85 2.46
N ARG A 304 9.26 -11.02 3.75
CA ARG A 304 9.61 -12.22 4.51
C ARG A 304 8.78 -13.45 4.09
N THR A 305 7.50 -13.27 3.82
CA THR A 305 6.53 -14.37 3.71
C THR A 305 6.22 -14.79 2.29
N VAL A 306 6.02 -13.83 1.37
CA VAL A 306 5.63 -14.09 -0.02
C VAL A 306 6.72 -13.72 -1.03
N GLY A 307 7.90 -13.34 -0.54
CA GLY A 307 9.07 -13.09 -1.39
C GLY A 307 8.94 -11.84 -2.26
N LEU A 308 8.28 -10.79 -1.76
CA LEU A 308 8.10 -9.53 -2.49
C LEU A 308 9.44 -8.96 -3.01
N ASP A 309 10.51 -9.09 -2.23
CA ASP A 309 11.87 -8.62 -2.58
C ASP A 309 12.70 -9.64 -3.39
N ARG A 310 12.22 -10.88 -3.56
CA ARG A 310 12.93 -11.97 -4.26
C ARG A 310 12.78 -11.95 -5.77
N PHE A 311 12.39 -10.81 -6.34
CA PHE A 311 12.31 -10.64 -7.80
C PHE A 311 13.69 -10.68 -8.45
N THR A 312 13.92 -11.71 -9.28
CA THR A 312 15.15 -11.94 -10.05
C THR A 312 15.03 -11.59 -11.53
N GLY A 313 13.81 -11.32 -12.01
CA GLY A 313 13.57 -10.89 -13.39
C GLY A 313 14.20 -9.52 -13.68
N LYS A 314 14.46 -9.25 -14.96
CA LYS A 314 15.10 -7.98 -15.40
C LYS A 314 14.22 -7.13 -16.30
N SER A 315 13.05 -7.64 -16.70
CA SER A 315 12.15 -6.95 -17.60
C SER A 315 11.03 -6.22 -16.86
N TRP A 316 10.53 -5.19 -17.53
CA TRP A 316 9.40 -4.37 -17.12
C TRP A 316 8.17 -5.22 -16.78
N GLU A 317 7.70 -6.05 -17.72
CA GLU A 317 6.53 -6.91 -17.52
C GLU A 317 6.71 -7.92 -16.39
N ALA A 318 7.91 -8.50 -16.24
CA ALA A 318 8.17 -9.45 -15.17
C ALA A 318 8.08 -8.80 -13.78
N TRP A 319 8.48 -7.53 -13.67
CA TRP A 319 8.35 -6.78 -12.42
C TRP A 319 6.89 -6.62 -12.02
N TYR A 320 6.02 -6.13 -12.93
CA TYR A 320 4.60 -5.93 -12.62
C TYR A 320 3.91 -7.23 -12.28
N ARG A 321 4.22 -8.33 -12.99
CA ARG A 321 3.66 -9.65 -12.68
C ARG A 321 4.07 -10.13 -11.30
N HIS A 322 5.38 -10.09 -10.98
CA HIS A 322 5.89 -10.50 -9.67
C HIS A 322 5.24 -9.69 -8.55
N MET A 323 5.22 -8.36 -8.66
CA MET A 323 4.60 -7.49 -7.65
C MET A 323 3.11 -7.82 -7.49
N THR A 324 2.37 -7.99 -8.58
CA THR A 324 0.93 -8.29 -8.47
C THR A 324 0.66 -9.61 -7.76
N VAL A 325 1.38 -10.67 -8.12
CA VAL A 325 1.19 -12.00 -7.51
C VAL A 325 1.55 -11.99 -6.05
N THR A 326 2.69 -11.39 -5.69
CA THR A 326 3.13 -11.34 -4.30
C THR A 326 2.21 -10.49 -3.44
N LEU A 327 1.73 -9.34 -3.95
CA LEU A 327 0.75 -8.51 -3.24
C LEU A 327 -0.62 -9.22 -3.10
N MET A 328 -1.05 -9.97 -4.11
CA MET A 328 -2.24 -10.82 -4.04
C MET A 328 -2.08 -11.91 -2.98
N ALA A 329 -0.97 -12.65 -3.00
CA ALA A 329 -0.66 -13.69 -2.03
C ALA A 329 -0.62 -13.13 -0.59
N HIS A 330 -0.03 -11.95 -0.40
CA HIS A 330 -0.02 -11.27 0.89
C HIS A 330 -1.43 -10.90 1.35
N THR A 331 -2.27 -10.40 0.45
CA THR A 331 -3.67 -10.05 0.75
C THR A 331 -4.46 -11.29 1.16
N VAL A 332 -4.36 -12.39 0.40
CA VAL A 332 -5.04 -13.66 0.73
C VAL A 332 -4.58 -14.21 2.07
N LEU A 333 -3.29 -14.15 2.38
CA LEU A 333 -2.75 -14.59 3.66
C LEU A 333 -3.28 -13.74 4.83
N GLY A 334 -3.41 -12.42 4.64
CA GLY A 334 -4.02 -11.51 5.62
C GLY A 334 -5.48 -11.88 5.89
N LEU A 335 -6.29 -12.02 4.84
CA LEU A 335 -7.70 -12.38 4.93
C LEU A 335 -7.92 -13.73 5.62
N ALA A 336 -7.11 -14.74 5.27
CA ALA A 336 -7.20 -16.07 5.87
C ALA A 336 -6.91 -16.04 7.39
N ARG A 337 -5.94 -15.23 7.82
CA ARG A 337 -5.62 -15.07 9.26
C ARG A 337 -6.75 -14.41 10.03
N GLU A 338 -7.39 -13.40 9.44
CA GLU A 338 -8.52 -12.72 10.07
C GLU A 338 -9.73 -13.64 10.22
N GLN A 339 -10.01 -14.47 9.20
CA GLN A 339 -11.06 -15.49 9.27
C GLN A 339 -10.79 -16.52 10.37
N LEU A 340 -9.55 -17.01 10.47
CA LEU A 340 -9.13 -17.94 11.51
C LEU A 340 -9.22 -17.30 12.90
N ALA A 341 -8.80 -16.04 13.05
CA ALA A 341 -8.89 -15.30 14.31
C ALA A 341 -10.34 -15.04 14.75
N ALA A 342 -11.26 -14.85 13.78
CA ALA A 342 -12.69 -14.69 14.03
C ALA A 342 -13.41 -16.01 14.34
N GLY A 343 -12.69 -17.14 14.48
CA GLY A 343 -13.28 -18.45 14.77
C GLY A 343 -14.06 -19.06 13.60
N SER A 344 -13.94 -18.49 12.40
CA SER A 344 -14.57 -18.98 11.18
C SER A 344 -13.64 -20.01 10.53
N ASP A 345 -13.68 -21.26 10.99
CA ASP A 345 -12.92 -22.34 10.35
C ASP A 345 -13.68 -22.83 9.09
N PRO A 346 -13.17 -22.58 7.87
CA PRO A 346 -13.83 -23.01 6.64
C PRO A 346 -13.87 -24.54 6.51
N LEU A 347 -13.08 -25.29 7.27
CA LEU A 347 -13.07 -26.75 7.26
C LEU A 347 -14.04 -27.37 8.28
N ARG A 348 -14.44 -26.65 9.33
CA ARG A 348 -15.43 -27.13 10.32
C ARG A 348 -16.88 -27.01 9.86
N SER A 349 -17.21 -25.98 9.08
CA SER A 349 -18.58 -25.80 8.57
C SER A 349 -19.07 -26.91 7.61
N ARG A 350 -18.19 -27.84 7.21
CA ARG A 350 -18.50 -29.00 6.37
C ARG A 350 -18.76 -30.30 7.15
N PHE A 351 -18.59 -30.32 8.47
CA PHE A 351 -18.77 -31.53 9.28
C PHE A 351 -19.86 -31.43 10.36
N ASP A 352 -20.45 -30.26 10.59
CA ASP A 352 -21.51 -30.06 11.60
C ASP A 352 -22.93 -30.13 11.01
N GLY A 353 -23.11 -30.84 9.90
CA GLY A 353 -24.39 -31.01 9.23
C GLY A 353 -24.61 -32.44 8.75
N ASP A 354 -24.63 -33.39 9.69
CA ASP A 354 -25.35 -34.67 9.57
C ASP A 354 -25.49 -35.26 10.98
N GLY A 355 -26.48 -34.74 11.72
CA GLY A 355 -27.02 -35.45 12.86
C GLY A 355 -27.75 -36.69 12.36
N TYR A 356 -27.25 -37.86 12.74
CA TYR A 356 -27.98 -39.12 12.62
C TYR A 356 -29.25 -39.04 13.49
N ASP A 357 -30.42 -39.06 12.85
CA ASP A 357 -31.63 -39.68 13.40
C ASP A 357 -31.67 -41.17 13.00
#